data_AF-A0A2S9G4X2-F1
#
_entry.id   AF-A0A2S9G4X2-F1
#
_cell.length_a   1.000
_cell.length_b   1.000
_cell.length_c   1.000
_cell.angle_alpha   90.00
_cell.angle_beta   90.00
_cell.angle_gamma   90.00
#
_symmetry.space_group_name_H-M   'P 1'
#
loop_
_entity.id
_entity.type
_entity.pdbx_description
1 polymer ?
#
loop_
_entity_poly.entity_id
_entity_poly.type
_entity_poly.pdbx_seq_one_letter_code
_entity_poly.pdbx_strand_id
1 'polypeptide(L)'
;VLYTQATSSQAFAHTVREGRERIIELVGRLLRSGTRFPEPDTAFDMMAVALVGAGEAIASRVSTGDADVDEASELMINLFWLGLK
;
A
#
# COMPACT_ATOMS: atom_id res chain seq x y z
N VAL A 1 -2.43 10.48 12.30
CA VAL A 1 -2.08 11.91 12.01
C VAL A 1 -0.55 12.12 11.93
N LEU A 2 0.11 11.50 10.95
CA LEU A 2 1.51 11.77 10.58
C LEU A 2 1.64 12.41 9.18
N TYR A 3 0.59 12.28 8.37
CA TYR A 3 0.52 12.81 7.00
C TYR A 3 0.46 14.35 6.96
N THR A 4 -0.15 14.99 7.97
CA THR A 4 -0.44 16.44 7.98
C THR A 4 0.62 17.29 8.68
N GLN A 5 1.49 16.70 9.51
CA GLN A 5 2.55 17.44 10.24
C GLN A 5 3.93 17.33 9.57
N ALA A 6 4.06 16.47 8.56
CA ALA A 6 5.31 16.19 7.86
C ALA A 6 5.71 17.22 6.80
N THR A 7 4.81 18.15 6.43
CA THR A 7 4.94 18.96 5.21
C THR A 7 5.73 20.28 5.39
N SER A 8 6.46 20.48 6.49
CA SER A 8 7.23 21.72 6.70
C SER A 8 8.70 21.65 6.24
N SER A 9 9.20 20.50 5.77
CA SER A 9 10.59 20.36 5.31
C SER A 9 10.68 19.56 4.01
N GLN A 10 11.15 20.19 2.93
CA GLN A 10 11.31 19.57 1.60
C GLN A 10 12.19 18.30 1.65
N ALA A 11 13.19 18.24 2.52
CA ALA A 11 14.05 17.07 2.69
C ALA A 11 13.29 15.87 3.26
N PHE A 12 12.39 16.08 4.22
CA PHE A 12 11.58 15.02 4.82
C PHE A 12 10.56 14.46 3.82
N ALA A 13 9.93 15.33 3.02
CA ALA A 13 9.01 14.92 1.96
C ALA A 13 9.72 14.05 0.89
N HIS A 14 10.98 14.36 0.57
CA HIS A 14 11.78 13.56 -0.37
C HIS A 14 12.06 12.16 0.18
N THR A 15 12.51 12.06 1.43
CA THR A 15 12.77 10.76 2.09
C THR A 15 11.51 9.89 2.19
N VAL A 16 10.35 10.49 2.50
CA VAL A 16 9.08 9.75 2.54
C VAL A 16 8.70 9.21 1.17
N ARG A 17 8.90 10.01 0.11
CA ARG A 17 8.64 9.57 -1.28
C ARG A 17 9.54 8.39 -1.67
N GLU A 18 10.82 8.45 -1.38
CA GLU A 18 11.76 7.35 -1.65
C GLU A 18 11.38 6.08 -0.87
N GLY A 19 11.01 6.24 0.41
CA GLY A 19 10.52 5.13 1.23
C GLY A 19 9.27 4.48 0.63
N ARG A 20 8.32 5.29 0.15
CA ARG A 20 7.12 4.82 -0.52
C ARG A 20 7.45 4.05 -1.81
N GLU A 21 8.34 4.56 -2.64
CA GLU A 21 8.80 3.88 -3.86
C GLU A 21 9.42 2.51 -3.53
N ARG A 22 10.20 2.44 -2.45
CA ARG A 22 10.78 1.17 -1.98
C ARG A 22 9.73 0.17 -1.51
N ILE A 23 8.69 0.62 -0.80
CA ILE A 23 7.59 -0.26 -0.35
C ILE A 23 6.83 -0.81 -1.57
N ILE A 24 6.52 0.04 -2.55
CA ILE A 24 5.85 -0.37 -3.80
C ILE A 24 6.67 -1.44 -4.51
N GLU A 25 7.98 -1.26 -4.62
CA GLU A 25 8.86 -2.25 -5.24
C GLU A 25 8.80 -3.61 -4.51
N LEU A 26 8.88 -3.60 -3.17
CA LEU A 26 8.83 -4.81 -2.36
C LEU A 26 7.48 -5.54 -2.51
N VAL A 27 6.37 -4.79 -2.49
CA VAL A 27 5.03 -5.34 -2.72
C VAL A 27 4.93 -5.94 -4.12
N GLY A 28 5.41 -5.25 -5.15
CA GLY A 28 5.39 -5.79 -6.52
C GLY A 28 6.20 -7.08 -6.67
N ARG A 29 7.33 -7.20 -5.97
CA ARG A 29 8.11 -8.45 -5.91
C ARG A 29 7.34 -9.57 -5.18
N LEU A 30 6.66 -9.24 -4.08
CA LEU A 30 5.84 -10.20 -3.34
C LEU A 30 4.68 -10.73 -4.20
N LEU A 31 3.96 -9.85 -4.90
CA LEU A 31 2.89 -10.21 -5.82
C LEU A 31 3.38 -11.18 -6.90
N ARG A 32 4.49 -10.84 -7.58
CA ARG A 32 5.12 -11.71 -8.58
C ARG A 32 5.53 -13.08 -8.03
N SER A 33 6.06 -13.11 -6.80
CA SER A 33 6.48 -14.36 -6.17
C SER A 33 5.30 -15.20 -5.65
N GLY A 34 4.19 -14.57 -5.27
CA GLY A 34 3.01 -15.24 -4.73
C GLY A 34 2.04 -15.76 -5.79
N THR A 35 2.02 -15.14 -6.97
CA THR A 35 1.12 -15.52 -8.07
C THR A 35 1.70 -16.69 -8.88
N ARG A 36 1.10 -17.88 -8.72
CA ARG A 36 1.55 -19.11 -9.40
C ARG A 36 1.20 -19.17 -10.89
N PHE A 37 0.07 -18.55 -11.29
CA PHE A 37 -0.46 -18.58 -12.65
C PHE A 37 -0.90 -17.18 -13.09
N PRO A 38 0.04 -16.26 -13.39
CA PRO A 38 -0.32 -14.94 -13.87
C PRO A 38 -0.92 -15.00 -15.28
N GLU A 39 -1.92 -14.17 -15.56
CA GLU A 39 -2.35 -13.93 -16.92
C GLU A 39 -1.23 -13.20 -17.70
N PRO A 40 -1.14 -13.41 -19.03
CA PRO A 40 -0.32 -12.56 -19.88
C PRO A 40 -0.61 -11.08 -19.58
N ASP A 41 0.44 -10.27 -19.46
CA ASP A 41 0.33 -8.82 -19.21
C ASP A 41 -0.17 -8.40 -17.81
N THR A 42 -0.17 -9.29 -16.82
CA THR A 42 -0.49 -8.92 -15.43
C THR A 42 0.41 -7.77 -14.94
N ALA A 43 -0.20 -6.61 -14.69
CA ALA A 43 0.49 -5.36 -14.36
C ALA A 43 0.85 -5.26 -12.86
N PHE A 44 1.72 -6.15 -12.37
CA PHE A 44 2.10 -6.23 -10.95
C PHE A 44 2.59 -4.92 -10.34
N ASP A 45 3.29 -4.07 -11.10
CA ASP A 45 3.77 -2.78 -10.61
C ASP A 45 2.61 -1.82 -10.34
N MET A 46 1.61 -1.78 -11.21
CA MET A 46 0.43 -0.94 -11.03
C MET A 46 -0.47 -1.45 -9.89
N MET A 47 -0.57 -2.78 -9.74
CA MET A 47 -1.25 -3.40 -8.60
C MET A 47 -0.57 -3.05 -7.28
N ALA A 48 0.77 -3.07 -7.23
CA ALA A 48 1.52 -2.68 -6.05
C ALA A 48 1.29 -1.21 -5.68
N VAL A 49 1.28 -0.30 -6.67
CA VAL A 49 0.94 1.12 -6.47
C VAL A 49 -0.47 1.26 -5.87
N ALA A 50 -1.46 0.57 -6.45
CA ALA A 50 -2.83 0.62 -5.98
C ALA A 50 -2.97 0.10 -4.54
N LEU A 51 -2.33 -1.04 -4.23
CA LEU A 51 -2.37 -1.64 -2.90
C LEU A 51 -1.75 -0.72 -1.84
N VAL A 52 -0.56 -0.16 -2.12
CA VAL A 52 0.11 0.74 -1.18
C VAL A 52 -0.75 1.99 -0.95
N GLY A 53 -1.35 2.54 -2.01
CA GLY A 53 -2.28 3.67 -1.87
C GLY A 53 -3.53 3.34 -1.04
N ALA A 54 -4.11 2.15 -1.23
CA ALA A 54 -5.24 1.69 -0.42
C ALA A 54 -4.86 1.51 1.06
N GLY A 55 -3.68 0.93 1.33
CA GLY A 55 -3.15 0.78 2.69
C GLY A 55 -2.90 2.13 3.37
N GLU A 56 -2.35 3.11 2.65
CA GLU A 56 -2.15 4.48 3.14
C GLU A 56 -3.49 5.14 3.51
N ALA A 57 -4.50 5.01 2.64
CA ALA A 57 -5.83 5.58 2.89
C ALA A 57 -6.51 4.95 4.12
N ILE A 58 -6.42 3.63 4.28
CA ILE A 58 -6.98 2.90 5.42
C ILE A 58 -6.23 3.25 6.71
N ALA A 59 -4.89 3.26 6.67
CA ALA A 59 -4.06 3.64 7.82
C ALA A 59 -4.40 5.05 8.33
N SER A 60 -4.75 5.98 7.43
CA SER A 60 -5.21 7.32 7.82
C SER A 60 -6.47 7.25 8.68
N ARG A 61 -7.48 6.47 8.27
CA ARG A 61 -8.76 6.31 8.99
C ARG A 61 -8.59 5.58 10.32
N VAL A 62 -7.73 4.57 10.38
CA VAL A 62 -7.37 3.91 11.65
C VAL A 62 -6.71 4.92 12.60
N SER A 63 -5.82 5.78 12.08
CA SER A 63 -5.11 6.76 12.90
C SER A 63 -5.99 7.88 13.46
N THR A 64 -7.17 8.11 12.90
CA THR A 64 -8.17 9.07 13.39
C THR A 64 -9.24 8.41 14.26
N GLY A 65 -9.22 7.08 14.39
CA GLY A 65 -10.24 6.31 15.10
C GLY A 65 -11.52 6.11 14.29
N ASP A 66 -11.53 6.44 13.00
CA ASP A 66 -12.67 6.28 12.09
C ASP A 66 -12.83 4.84 11.57
N ALA A 67 -11.82 4.00 11.80
CA ALA A 67 -11.82 2.58 11.45
C ALA A 67 -11.12 1.77 12.55
N ASP A 68 -11.65 0.59 12.84
CA ASP A 68 -11.00 -0.38 13.71
C ASP A 68 -9.78 -1.03 13.01
N VAL A 69 -8.74 -1.33 13.78
CA VAL A 69 -7.47 -1.87 13.24
C VAL A 69 -7.60 -3.30 12.76
N ASP A 70 -8.42 -4.12 13.43
CA ASP A 70 -8.59 -5.53 13.08
C ASP A 70 -9.45 -5.64 11.81
N GLU A 71 -10.53 -4.87 11.74
CA GLU A 71 -11.38 -4.77 10.54
C GLU A 71 -10.59 -4.24 9.32
N ALA A 72 -9.79 -3.19 9.52
CA ALA A 72 -8.95 -2.63 8.48
C ALA A 72 -7.90 -3.63 7.96
N SER A 73 -7.33 -4.44 8.85
CA SER A 73 -6.35 -5.46 8.51
C SER A 73 -6.98 -6.59 7.70
N GLU A 74 -8.17 -7.05 8.11
CA GLU A 74 -8.93 -8.06 7.38
C GLU A 74 -9.32 -7.59 5.98
N LEU A 75 -9.80 -6.34 5.87
CA LEU A 75 -10.10 -5.73 4.57
C LEU A 75 -8.89 -5.68 3.64
N MET A 76 -7.71 -5.30 4.16
CA MET A 76 -6.47 -5.24 3.37
C MET A 76 -6.01 -6.61 2.89
N ILE A 77 -6.12 -7.64 3.73
CA ILE A 77 -5.81 -9.02 3.35
C ILE A 77 -6.76 -9.49 2.25
N ASN A 78 -8.05 -9.24 2.41
CA ASN A 78 -9.05 -9.60 1.41
C ASN A 78 -8.82 -8.87 0.08
N LEU A 79 -8.51 -7.58 0.12
CA LEU A 79 -8.22 -6.79 -1.08
C LEU A 79 -6.97 -7.30 -1.80
N PHE A 80 -5.93 -7.68 -1.05
CA PHE A 80 -4.70 -8.25 -1.60
C PHE A 80 -4.98 -9.55 -2.35
N TRP A 81 -5.73 -10.49 -1.76
CA TRP A 81 -5.92 -11.81 -2.34
C TRP A 81 -7.10 -11.93 -3.32
N LEU A 82 -8.18 -11.15 -3.13
CA LEU A 82 -9.31 -11.13 -4.06
C LEU A 82 -9.02 -10.29 -5.31
N GLY A 83 -8.20 -9.25 -5.20
CA GLY A 83 -7.74 -8.46 -6.36
C GLY A 83 -6.69 -9.17 -7.22
N LEU A 84 -6.20 -10.33 -6.79
CA LEU A 84 -5.25 -11.20 -7.51
C LEU A 84 -5.92 -12.43 -8.16
N LYS A 85 -7.25 -12.52 -8.13
CA LYS A 85 -8.00 -13.57 -8.84
C LYS A 85 -8.15 -13.26 -10.32
#